data_AF-A0A0S9NLN4-F1
#
_entry.id   AF-A0A0S9NLN4-F1
#
_cell.length_a   1.000
_cell.length_b   1.000
_cell.length_c   1.000
_cell.angle_alpha   90.00
_cell.angle_beta   90.00
_cell.angle_gamma   90.00
#
_symmetry.space_group_name_H-M   'P 1'
#
loop_
_entity.id
_entity.type
_entity.pdbx_description
1 polymer ?
#
loop_
_entity_poly.entity_id
_entity_poly.type
_entity_poly.pdbx_seq_one_letter_code
_entity_poly.pdbx_strand_id
1 'polypeptide(L)'
;MIVVHHAIERGLGPQWASHFALGQGVSFFFVLSGFVLAYNYPVLHGAKDIGRFLLARVARIWPAHIAATVLFIVFIGNISSHTLPQGSRAAITAAYVTLTHAWLPLGSYYSAYNAVSWSISTEFFFYLAFPLLISNWQTTWKIKMAGLAAVTMVMWWLSSRFAVGPQAEFMRGGFAYISPLARILEFALGIAVCHAYRDHGARVRAAIGRMGTVLELGTVVLIVFGLWASRLLAHHPAVLDLVGRTGSLVLEASGFGTLIYAVAIFVFALQTGRLSRILGTKPLVFLGEISFALYLVHTLFLLYLQQAPGIFMGLPADAIYAWYWICGLAGAALLHLCVEVPAQRLIRGWRDEARGGISRWRLMSAFCAVVLVLVVAQPTARWFSMEPAAPDRNKLAHPVVFDEAYRLDAIEVQGGTLRFSWTAAKSTALAKRVGVHLLDGSGNMLGQLDFVMDTGYRHAPVGQQWSNFASREGVDLRAIEMLGIAVYDHRGLSNTSATAPVRTDWNGQRLLVPLR
;
A
#
# COMPACT_ATOMS: atom_id res chain seq x y z
N MET A 1 4.69 -10.61 6.52
CA MET A 1 4.89 -10.42 5.06
C MET A 1 4.47 -9.03 4.62
N ILE A 2 3.19 -8.67 4.62
CA ILE A 2 2.72 -7.36 4.10
C ILE A 2 3.31 -6.14 4.82
N VAL A 3 3.37 -6.18 6.16
CA VAL A 3 3.98 -5.10 6.96
C VAL A 3 5.45 -4.85 6.55
N VAL A 4 6.19 -5.94 6.30
CA VAL A 4 7.58 -5.88 5.83
C VAL A 4 7.66 -5.36 4.40
N HIS A 5 6.77 -5.82 3.51
CA HIS A 5 6.68 -5.38 2.13
C HIS A 5 6.56 -3.85 2.03
N HIS A 6 5.57 -3.26 2.68
CA HIS A 6 5.35 -1.80 2.64
C HIS A 6 6.45 -0.99 3.35
N ALA A 7 7.14 -1.58 4.33
CA ALA A 7 8.29 -0.94 4.97
C ALA A 7 9.47 -0.85 3.99
N ILE A 8 9.79 -1.95 3.30
CA ILE A 8 10.91 -2.03 2.35
C ILE A 8 10.66 -1.14 1.13
N GLU A 9 9.42 -1.09 0.62
CA GLU A 9 9.04 -0.16 -0.46
C GLU A 9 9.29 1.31 -0.10
N ARG A 10 9.38 1.62 1.20
CA ARG A 10 9.70 2.95 1.73
C ARG A 10 11.14 3.07 2.27
N GLY A 11 12.00 2.11 1.92
CA GLY A 11 13.42 2.10 2.31
C GLY A 11 13.68 1.66 3.76
N LEU A 12 12.70 1.09 4.46
CA LEU A 12 12.82 0.68 5.86
C LEU A 12 12.85 -0.84 6.03
N GLY A 13 13.82 -1.35 6.80
CA GLY A 13 13.92 -2.76 7.18
C GLY A 13 14.98 -3.55 6.38
N PRO A 14 14.99 -4.88 6.52
CA PRO A 14 16.05 -5.71 5.97
C PRO A 14 16.02 -5.77 4.44
N GLN A 15 17.08 -5.31 3.79
CA GLN A 15 17.15 -5.23 2.32
C GLN A 15 17.04 -6.60 1.62
N TRP A 16 17.52 -7.68 2.26
CA TRP A 16 17.41 -9.03 1.71
C TRP A 16 15.96 -9.47 1.48
N ALA A 17 14.99 -8.90 2.21
CA ALA A 17 13.58 -9.25 2.06
C ALA A 17 12.96 -8.68 0.76
N SER A 18 13.63 -7.74 0.08
CA SER A 18 13.24 -7.24 -1.25
C SER A 18 13.35 -8.29 -2.37
N HIS A 19 14.07 -9.39 -2.11
CA HIS A 19 14.19 -10.53 -3.02
C HIS A 19 12.99 -11.48 -2.99
N PHE A 20 11.98 -11.19 -2.17
CA PHE A 20 10.80 -12.03 -2.00
C PHE A 20 9.54 -11.25 -2.34
N ALA A 21 8.58 -11.91 -3.01
CA ALA A 21 7.28 -11.34 -3.38
C ALA A 21 6.33 -11.23 -2.17
N LEU A 22 6.72 -10.48 -1.13
CA LEU A 22 6.04 -10.42 0.17
C LEU A 22 4.60 -9.89 0.09
N GLY A 23 4.23 -9.18 -0.98
CA GLY A 23 2.86 -8.77 -1.30
C GLY A 23 1.87 -9.95 -1.43
N GLN A 24 2.35 -11.15 -1.76
CA GLN A 24 1.53 -12.37 -1.82
C GLN A 24 0.91 -12.78 -0.47
N GLY A 25 1.29 -12.13 0.64
CA GLY A 25 0.59 -12.31 1.91
C GLY A 25 -0.92 -12.04 1.80
N VAL A 26 -1.37 -11.18 0.87
CA VAL A 26 -2.80 -10.97 0.61
C VAL A 26 -3.46 -12.21 0.00
N SER A 27 -2.78 -12.91 -0.93
CA SER A 27 -3.28 -14.19 -1.48
C SER A 27 -3.47 -15.22 -0.38
N PHE A 28 -2.55 -15.31 0.58
CA PHE A 28 -2.71 -16.21 1.73
C PHE A 28 -4.00 -15.87 2.51
N PHE A 29 -4.25 -14.58 2.79
CA PHE A 29 -5.47 -14.16 3.49
C PHE A 29 -6.75 -14.51 2.72
N PHE A 30 -6.78 -14.36 1.41
CA PHE A 30 -7.97 -14.69 0.61
C PHE A 30 -8.26 -16.19 0.57
N VAL A 31 -7.24 -17.03 0.36
CA VAL A 31 -7.40 -18.50 0.42
C VAL A 31 -7.82 -18.92 1.84
N LEU A 32 -7.21 -18.37 2.88
CA LEU A 32 -7.56 -18.66 4.27
C LEU A 32 -8.99 -18.23 4.60
N SER A 33 -9.41 -17.05 4.13
CA SER A 33 -10.77 -16.54 4.34
C SER A 33 -11.80 -17.50 3.77
N GLY A 34 -11.63 -17.95 2.52
CA GLY A 34 -12.50 -18.94 1.89
C GLY A 34 -12.57 -20.26 2.67
N PHE A 35 -11.43 -20.76 3.16
CA PHE A 35 -11.36 -21.97 3.98
C PHE A 35 -12.11 -21.82 5.30
N VAL A 36 -11.81 -20.76 6.07
CA VAL A 36 -12.40 -20.51 7.41
C VAL A 36 -13.92 -20.28 7.32
N LEU A 37 -14.38 -19.61 6.26
CA LEU A 37 -15.79 -19.40 5.99
C LEU A 37 -16.52 -20.71 5.68
N ALA A 38 -16.01 -21.50 4.74
CA ALA A 38 -16.58 -22.80 4.41
C ALA A 38 -16.55 -23.78 5.60
N TYR A 39 -15.55 -23.66 6.46
CA TYR A 39 -15.44 -24.47 7.67
C TYR A 39 -16.53 -24.13 8.70
N ASN A 40 -16.75 -22.84 8.96
CA ASN A 40 -17.71 -22.36 9.97
C ASN A 40 -19.16 -22.28 9.45
N TYR A 41 -19.36 -22.07 8.16
CA TYR A 41 -20.66 -21.93 7.50
C TYR A 41 -20.77 -22.90 6.31
N PRO A 42 -20.77 -24.22 6.55
CA PRO A 42 -20.78 -25.21 5.47
C PRO A 42 -22.07 -25.21 4.66
N VAL A 43 -23.18 -24.74 5.27
CA VAL A 43 -24.47 -24.59 4.63
C VAL A 43 -25.12 -23.33 5.18
N LEU A 44 -25.79 -22.56 4.32
CA LEU A 44 -26.60 -21.40 4.68
C LEU A 44 -28.05 -21.65 4.26
N HIS A 45 -28.97 -21.75 5.22
CA HIS A 45 -30.36 -22.08 4.96
C HIS A 45 -31.21 -20.81 4.79
N GLY A 46 -31.47 -20.46 3.53
CA GLY A 46 -32.37 -19.37 3.17
C GLY A 46 -31.91 -17.97 3.60
N ALA A 47 -32.77 -16.98 3.40
CA ALA A 47 -32.41 -15.57 3.54
C ALA A 47 -32.04 -15.14 4.98
N LYS A 48 -32.64 -15.77 5.99
CA LYS A 48 -32.42 -15.40 7.41
C LYS A 48 -30.99 -15.74 7.87
N ASP A 49 -30.49 -16.91 7.49
CA ASP A 49 -29.14 -17.32 7.84
C ASP A 49 -28.09 -16.54 7.06
N ILE A 50 -28.36 -16.22 5.78
CA ILE A 50 -27.55 -15.30 4.99
C ILE A 50 -27.47 -13.93 5.66
N GLY A 51 -28.60 -13.37 6.10
CA GLY A 51 -28.64 -12.08 6.80
C GLY A 51 -27.81 -12.07 8.09
N ARG A 52 -27.95 -13.10 8.94
CA ARG A 52 -27.14 -13.24 10.16
C ARG A 52 -25.65 -13.40 9.87
N PHE A 53 -25.33 -14.17 8.82
CA PHE A 53 -23.97 -14.36 8.35
C PHE A 53 -23.35 -13.03 7.93
N LEU A 54 -24.02 -12.27 7.04
CA LEU A 54 -23.56 -10.97 6.56
C LEU A 54 -23.42 -9.96 7.70
N LEU A 55 -24.35 -9.91 8.64
CA LEU A 55 -24.26 -9.04 9.81
C LEU A 55 -23.02 -9.38 10.65
N ALA A 56 -22.75 -10.66 10.90
CA ALA A 56 -21.56 -11.09 11.63
C ALA A 56 -20.26 -10.72 10.89
N ARG A 57 -20.27 -10.71 9.56
CA ARG A 57 -19.14 -10.29 8.73
C ARG A 57 -18.94 -8.77 8.74
N VAL A 58 -19.99 -7.98 8.60
CA VAL A 58 -19.92 -6.51 8.73
C VAL A 58 -19.40 -6.12 10.12
N ALA A 59 -19.90 -6.77 11.18
CA ALA A 59 -19.43 -6.57 12.54
C ALA A 59 -17.93 -6.86 12.73
N ARG A 60 -17.38 -7.79 11.94
CA ARG A 60 -15.96 -8.16 11.98
C ARG A 60 -15.07 -7.06 11.41
N ILE A 61 -15.40 -6.54 10.23
CA ILE A 61 -14.47 -5.71 9.45
C ILE A 61 -14.77 -4.20 9.50
N TRP A 62 -16.05 -3.80 9.54
CA TRP A 62 -16.45 -2.42 9.33
C TRP A 62 -16.06 -1.47 10.48
N PRO A 63 -16.26 -1.82 11.77
CA PRO A 63 -15.89 -0.93 12.87
C PRO A 63 -14.40 -0.60 12.91
N ALA A 64 -13.55 -1.61 12.71
CA ALA A 64 -12.10 -1.44 12.68
C ALA A 64 -11.65 -0.64 11.45
N HIS A 65 -12.27 -0.87 10.27
CA HIS A 65 -12.02 -0.08 9.06
C HIS A 65 -12.29 1.41 9.28
N ILE A 66 -13.45 1.76 9.84
CA ILE A 66 -13.82 3.15 10.11
C ILE A 66 -12.89 3.76 11.17
N ALA A 67 -12.63 3.06 12.27
CA ALA A 67 -11.74 3.56 13.31
C ALA A 67 -10.31 3.78 12.81
N ALA A 68 -9.76 2.85 12.03
CA ALA A 68 -8.45 3.02 11.39
C ALA A 68 -8.44 4.22 10.44
N THR A 69 -9.53 4.47 9.72
CA THR A 69 -9.66 5.62 8.82
C THR A 69 -9.73 6.94 9.60
N VAL A 70 -10.46 6.99 10.71
CA VAL A 70 -10.47 8.16 11.59
C VAL A 70 -9.08 8.43 12.15
N LEU A 71 -8.38 7.39 12.63
CA LEU A 71 -6.98 7.52 13.06
C LEU A 71 -6.11 8.05 11.93
N PHE A 72 -6.27 7.51 10.72
CA PHE A 72 -5.52 7.98 9.56
C PHE A 72 -5.74 9.47 9.29
N ILE A 73 -6.99 9.93 9.26
CA ILE A 73 -7.34 11.34 9.04
C ILE A 73 -6.78 12.24 10.15
N VAL A 74 -6.84 11.80 11.41
CA VAL A 74 -6.35 12.56 12.57
C VAL A 74 -4.83 12.70 12.55
N PHE A 75 -4.10 11.61 12.26
CA PHE A 75 -2.64 11.58 12.39
C PHE A 75 -1.90 12.06 11.14
N ILE A 76 -2.42 11.79 9.95
CA ILE A 76 -1.78 12.14 8.67
C ILE A 76 -2.36 13.44 8.10
N GLY A 77 -3.50 13.89 8.64
CA GLY A 77 -4.27 15.00 8.10
C GLY A 77 -5.06 14.59 6.86
N ASN A 78 -5.74 15.57 6.25
CA ASN A 78 -6.42 15.36 4.98
C ASN A 78 -5.34 15.06 3.93
N ILE A 79 -5.22 13.80 3.47
CA ILE A 79 -4.36 13.46 2.33
C ILE A 79 -4.82 14.32 1.17
N SER A 80 -4.07 15.38 0.92
CA SER A 80 -4.16 16.33 -0.17
C SER A 80 -5.50 16.32 -0.91
N SER A 81 -6.36 17.24 -0.52
CA SER A 81 -7.48 17.79 -1.29
C SER A 81 -7.13 18.19 -2.74
N HIS A 82 -5.86 18.10 -3.15
CA HIS A 82 -5.38 18.42 -4.49
C HIS A 82 -5.29 17.22 -5.46
N THR A 83 -5.49 15.97 -5.02
CA THR A 83 -5.44 14.78 -5.92
C THR A 83 -6.82 14.16 -6.21
N LEU A 84 -7.84 14.45 -5.41
CA LEU A 84 -9.21 14.00 -5.65
C LEU A 84 -9.97 15.07 -6.46
N PRO A 85 -10.48 14.76 -7.68
CA PRO A 85 -11.29 15.69 -8.44
C PRO A 85 -12.45 16.19 -7.57
N GLN A 86 -12.61 17.52 -7.44
CA GLN A 86 -13.51 18.13 -6.46
C GLN A 86 -14.98 17.64 -6.57
N GLY A 87 -15.42 17.20 -7.76
CA GLY A 87 -16.76 16.62 -7.98
C GLY A 87 -16.93 15.13 -7.62
N SER A 88 -15.85 14.41 -7.29
CA SER A 88 -15.85 12.95 -7.06
C SER A 88 -15.64 12.53 -5.59
N ARG A 89 -15.33 13.47 -4.69
CA ARG A 89 -14.99 13.17 -3.29
C ARG A 89 -16.11 12.48 -2.52
N ALA A 90 -17.36 12.90 -2.74
CA ALA A 90 -18.51 12.28 -2.09
C ALA A 90 -18.70 10.82 -2.53
N ALA A 91 -18.58 10.54 -3.83
CA ALA A 91 -18.68 9.19 -4.38
C ALA A 91 -17.54 8.27 -3.88
N ILE A 92 -16.30 8.78 -3.86
CA ILE A 92 -15.13 8.04 -3.36
C ILE A 92 -15.27 7.76 -1.87
N THR A 93 -15.72 8.75 -1.08
CA THR A 93 -15.94 8.57 0.36
C THR A 93 -17.08 7.59 0.62
N ALA A 94 -18.17 7.68 -0.13
CA ALA A 94 -19.27 6.72 -0.03
C ALA A 94 -18.80 5.30 -0.36
N ALA A 95 -18.06 5.11 -1.46
CA ALA A 95 -17.48 3.83 -1.83
C ALA A 95 -16.50 3.30 -0.76
N TYR A 96 -15.73 4.18 -0.14
CA TYR A 96 -14.80 3.83 0.91
C TYR A 96 -15.51 3.37 2.20
N VAL A 97 -16.51 4.14 2.66
CA VAL A 97 -17.31 3.82 3.86
C VAL A 97 -18.14 2.54 3.67
N THR A 98 -18.62 2.30 2.45
CA THR A 98 -19.39 1.09 2.10
C THR A 98 -18.51 -0.10 1.74
N LEU A 99 -17.17 0.01 1.82
CA LEU A 99 -16.24 -1.05 1.44
C LEU A 99 -16.40 -1.51 -0.03
N THR A 100 -16.81 -0.63 -0.92
CA THR A 100 -16.94 -0.89 -2.38
C THR A 100 -15.85 -0.21 -3.22
N HIS A 101 -14.94 0.54 -2.60
CA HIS A 101 -13.88 1.29 -3.27
C HIS A 101 -12.87 0.44 -4.08
N ALA A 102 -12.68 -0.85 -3.78
CA ALA A 102 -11.83 -1.74 -4.60
C ALA A 102 -12.58 -2.41 -5.75
N TRP A 103 -13.91 -2.35 -5.77
CA TRP A 103 -14.73 -3.02 -6.79
C TRP A 103 -14.61 -2.32 -8.14
N LEU A 104 -14.40 -1.00 -8.09
CA LEU A 104 -14.06 -0.18 -9.22
C LEU A 104 -12.53 -0.21 -9.39
N PRO A 105 -12.00 -0.68 -10.53
CA PRO A 105 -10.56 -0.77 -10.78
C PRO A 105 -9.94 0.61 -11.11
N LEU A 106 -10.25 1.62 -10.30
CA LEU A 106 -9.86 3.02 -10.47
C LEU A 106 -8.96 3.45 -9.32
N GLY A 107 -7.75 3.93 -9.64
CA GLY A 107 -6.74 4.33 -8.65
C GLY A 107 -7.24 5.35 -7.62
N SER A 108 -8.07 6.30 -8.06
CA SER A 108 -8.68 7.31 -7.19
C SER A 108 -9.62 6.75 -6.14
N TYR A 109 -10.20 5.57 -6.35
CA TYR A 109 -11.09 4.91 -5.40
C TYR A 109 -10.31 4.00 -4.46
N TYR A 110 -9.53 3.06 -5.00
CA TYR A 110 -8.90 2.04 -4.17
C TYR A 110 -7.71 2.54 -3.35
N SER A 111 -7.09 3.66 -3.75
CA SER A 111 -5.99 4.29 -3.00
C SER A 111 -6.46 5.43 -2.10
N ALA A 112 -7.77 5.65 -1.97
CA ALA A 112 -8.31 6.70 -1.12
C ALA A 112 -8.09 6.40 0.37
N TYR A 113 -7.83 7.46 1.15
CA TYR A 113 -7.59 7.37 2.59
C TYR A 113 -6.51 6.32 2.95
N ASN A 114 -6.91 5.18 3.53
CA ASN A 114 -6.00 4.11 3.83
C ASN A 114 -5.87 3.18 2.62
N ALA A 115 -4.87 3.42 1.76
CA ALA A 115 -4.71 2.66 0.52
C ALA A 115 -4.71 1.14 0.72
N VAL A 116 -4.21 0.60 1.85
CA VAL A 116 -4.22 -0.86 2.09
C VAL A 116 -5.62 -1.42 2.34
N SER A 117 -6.64 -0.62 2.64
CA SER A 117 -8.00 -1.13 2.87
C SER A 117 -8.66 -1.75 1.63
N TRP A 118 -8.05 -1.60 0.45
CA TRP A 118 -8.55 -2.21 -0.79
C TRP A 118 -8.80 -3.72 -0.63
N SER A 119 -7.94 -4.44 0.11
CA SER A 119 -8.09 -5.88 0.30
C SER A 119 -9.30 -6.23 1.15
N ILE A 120 -9.67 -5.36 2.08
CA ILE A 120 -10.85 -5.50 2.97
C ILE A 120 -12.13 -5.21 2.18
N SER A 121 -12.08 -4.24 1.26
CA SER A 121 -13.16 -4.02 0.29
C SER A 121 -13.38 -5.24 -0.61
N THR A 122 -12.28 -5.88 -1.03
CA THR A 122 -12.33 -7.15 -1.75
C THR A 122 -12.85 -8.31 -0.91
N GLU A 123 -12.44 -8.40 0.35
CA GLU A 123 -12.98 -9.40 1.27
C GLU A 123 -14.49 -9.22 1.53
N PHE A 124 -14.96 -7.97 1.64
CA PHE A 124 -16.38 -7.70 1.77
C PHE A 124 -17.18 -8.19 0.54
N PHE A 125 -16.64 -8.04 -0.67
CA PHE A 125 -17.23 -8.64 -1.87
C PHE A 125 -17.31 -10.17 -1.76
N PHE A 126 -16.24 -10.82 -1.27
CA PHE A 126 -16.27 -12.28 -1.07
C PHE A 126 -17.34 -12.72 -0.09
N TYR A 127 -17.58 -11.94 0.98
CA TYR A 127 -18.67 -12.23 1.91
C TYR A 127 -20.04 -12.16 1.22
N LEU A 128 -20.26 -11.21 0.31
CA LEU A 128 -21.49 -11.12 -0.47
C LEU A 128 -21.61 -12.25 -1.50
N ALA A 129 -20.51 -12.67 -2.10
CA ALA A 129 -20.48 -13.77 -3.07
C ALA A 129 -20.60 -15.16 -2.40
N PHE A 130 -20.15 -15.30 -1.14
CA PHE A 130 -20.03 -16.57 -0.44
C PHE A 130 -21.33 -17.42 -0.42
N PRO A 131 -22.54 -16.87 -0.15
CA PRO A 131 -23.78 -17.65 -0.20
C PRO A 131 -24.04 -18.34 -1.54
N LEU A 132 -23.74 -17.65 -2.64
CA LEU A 132 -23.87 -18.22 -3.99
C LEU A 132 -22.78 -19.26 -4.26
N LEU A 133 -21.55 -19.00 -3.80
CA LEU A 133 -20.43 -19.91 -3.97
C LEU A 133 -20.64 -21.21 -3.18
N ILE A 134 -21.01 -21.17 -1.91
CA ILE A 134 -21.15 -22.36 -1.07
C ILE A 134 -22.39 -23.21 -1.43
N SER A 135 -23.43 -22.59 -2.01
CA SER A 135 -24.68 -23.28 -2.38
C SER A 135 -24.43 -24.45 -3.32
N ASN A 136 -24.86 -25.66 -2.96
CA ASN A 136 -24.69 -26.87 -3.77
C ASN A 136 -23.24 -27.09 -4.24
N TRP A 137 -22.25 -26.76 -3.40
CA TRP A 137 -20.83 -26.86 -3.77
C TRP A 137 -20.46 -28.24 -4.30
N GLN A 138 -20.89 -29.31 -3.62
CA GLN A 138 -20.49 -30.68 -3.96
C GLN A 138 -20.87 -31.13 -5.37
N THR A 139 -21.94 -30.58 -5.95
CA THR A 139 -22.36 -30.90 -7.32
C THR A 139 -21.90 -29.87 -8.34
N THR A 140 -21.69 -28.61 -7.93
CA THR A 140 -21.46 -27.48 -8.85
C THR A 140 -20.04 -26.92 -8.83
N TRP A 141 -19.16 -27.38 -7.94
CA TRP A 141 -17.83 -26.77 -7.73
C TRP A 141 -17.00 -26.67 -9.01
N LYS A 142 -17.03 -27.69 -9.89
CA LYS A 142 -16.25 -27.67 -11.15
C LYS A 142 -16.68 -26.53 -12.06
N ILE A 143 -17.98 -26.37 -12.26
CA ILE A 143 -18.56 -25.32 -13.11
C ILE A 143 -18.29 -23.95 -12.48
N LYS A 144 -18.42 -23.84 -11.16
CA LYS A 144 -18.10 -22.61 -10.42
C LYS A 144 -16.64 -22.23 -10.57
N MET A 145 -15.71 -23.16 -10.34
CA MET A 145 -14.28 -22.91 -10.49
C MET A 145 -13.91 -22.53 -11.93
N ALA A 146 -14.49 -23.20 -12.94
CA ALA A 146 -14.29 -22.84 -14.33
C ALA A 146 -14.83 -21.43 -14.66
N GLY A 147 -16.03 -21.10 -14.20
CA GLY A 147 -16.64 -19.78 -14.39
C GLY A 147 -15.85 -18.67 -13.70
N LEU A 148 -15.40 -18.90 -12.46
CA LEU A 148 -14.55 -17.96 -11.73
C LEU A 148 -13.18 -17.77 -12.39
N ALA A 149 -12.58 -18.85 -12.89
CA ALA A 149 -11.34 -18.79 -13.65
C ALA A 149 -11.53 -17.96 -14.94
N ALA A 150 -12.63 -18.16 -15.66
CA ALA A 150 -12.96 -17.35 -16.83
C ALA A 150 -13.13 -15.86 -16.47
N VAL A 151 -13.82 -15.53 -15.38
CA VAL A 151 -13.95 -14.15 -14.88
C VAL A 151 -12.59 -13.54 -14.56
N THR A 152 -11.73 -14.25 -13.83
CA THR A 152 -10.38 -13.79 -13.51
C THR A 152 -9.53 -13.60 -14.78
N MET A 153 -9.63 -14.52 -15.75
CA MET A 153 -8.94 -14.38 -17.05
C MET A 153 -9.43 -13.16 -17.84
N VAL A 154 -10.73 -12.87 -17.83
CA VAL A 154 -11.27 -11.66 -18.47
C VAL A 154 -10.73 -10.40 -17.77
N MET A 155 -10.63 -10.39 -16.44
CA MET A 155 -10.04 -9.27 -15.71
C MET A 155 -8.57 -9.06 -16.08
N TRP A 156 -7.78 -10.13 -16.22
CA TRP A 156 -6.39 -10.06 -16.66
C TRP A 156 -6.26 -9.63 -18.11
N TRP A 157 -7.14 -10.09 -18.99
CA TRP A 157 -7.19 -9.64 -20.38
C TRP A 157 -7.53 -8.15 -20.48
N LEU A 158 -8.50 -7.64 -19.70
CA LEU A 158 -8.79 -6.21 -19.63
C LEU A 158 -7.59 -5.42 -19.11
N SER A 159 -6.94 -5.92 -18.06
CA SER A 159 -5.71 -5.33 -17.51
C SER A 159 -4.60 -5.22 -18.57
N SER A 160 -4.48 -6.21 -19.45
CA SER A 160 -3.45 -6.20 -20.49
C SER A 160 -3.70 -5.18 -21.61
N ARG A 161 -4.92 -4.62 -21.71
CA ARG A 161 -5.25 -3.58 -22.71
C ARG A 161 -4.69 -2.21 -22.35
N PHE A 162 -4.36 -1.96 -21.09
CA PHE A 162 -3.76 -0.70 -20.68
C PHE A 162 -2.31 -0.66 -21.14
N ALA A 163 -1.88 0.49 -21.69
CA ALA A 163 -0.53 0.69 -22.20
C ALA A 163 0.45 1.11 -21.08
N VAL A 164 1.53 1.80 -21.45
CA VAL A 164 2.56 2.29 -20.52
C VAL A 164 2.24 3.71 -20.07
N GLY A 165 2.41 3.99 -18.79
CA GLY A 165 2.23 5.30 -18.17
C GLY A 165 1.65 5.18 -16.76
N PRO A 166 1.83 6.19 -15.89
CA PRO A 166 1.43 6.10 -14.49
C PRO A 166 -0.06 5.73 -14.30
N GLN A 167 -0.96 6.41 -15.02
CA GLN A 167 -2.40 6.13 -14.95
C GLN A 167 -2.73 4.74 -15.51
N ALA A 168 -2.01 4.30 -16.54
CA ALA A 168 -2.20 2.97 -17.11
C ALA A 168 -1.72 1.86 -16.16
N GLU A 169 -0.70 2.11 -15.34
CA GLU A 169 -0.24 1.19 -14.29
C GLU A 169 -1.24 1.08 -13.13
N PHE A 170 -1.81 2.20 -12.67
CA PHE A 170 -2.92 2.18 -11.70
C PHE A 170 -4.12 1.40 -12.23
N MET A 171 -4.51 1.60 -13.50
CA MET A 171 -5.60 0.82 -14.10
C MET A 171 -5.24 -0.66 -14.21
N ARG A 172 -4.02 -0.98 -14.65
CA ARG A 172 -3.53 -2.36 -14.76
C ARG A 172 -3.61 -3.10 -13.43
N GLY A 173 -3.10 -2.48 -12.36
CA GLY A 173 -3.18 -3.00 -10.99
C GLY A 173 -4.64 -3.12 -10.50
N GLY A 174 -5.47 -2.13 -10.82
CA GLY A 174 -6.91 -2.15 -10.56
C GLY A 174 -7.59 -3.43 -11.06
N PHE A 175 -7.39 -3.75 -12.34
CA PHE A 175 -8.01 -4.90 -12.99
C PHE A 175 -7.33 -6.25 -12.66
N ALA A 176 -6.01 -6.29 -12.48
CA ALA A 176 -5.31 -7.57 -12.31
C ALA A 176 -5.09 -7.99 -10.85
N TYR A 177 -5.10 -7.05 -9.91
CA TYR A 177 -4.74 -7.30 -8.52
C TYR A 177 -5.77 -6.81 -7.51
N ILE A 178 -6.27 -5.58 -7.68
CA ILE A 178 -7.11 -4.94 -6.67
C ILE A 178 -8.55 -5.45 -6.71
N SER A 179 -9.13 -5.55 -7.92
CA SER A 179 -10.53 -5.90 -8.11
C SER A 179 -10.88 -7.26 -7.49
N PRO A 180 -12.02 -7.39 -6.79
CA PRO A 180 -12.45 -8.67 -6.24
C PRO A 180 -12.59 -9.76 -7.30
N LEU A 181 -12.99 -9.40 -8.53
CA LEU A 181 -13.17 -10.35 -9.64
C LEU A 181 -11.84 -10.95 -10.12
N ALA A 182 -10.74 -10.22 -9.95
CA ALA A 182 -9.40 -10.72 -10.25
C ALA A 182 -8.86 -11.69 -9.19
N ARG A 183 -9.50 -11.71 -8.00
CA ARG A 183 -9.02 -12.39 -6.79
C ARG A 183 -9.97 -13.48 -6.29
N ILE A 184 -11.19 -13.54 -6.81
CA ILE A 184 -12.26 -14.44 -6.37
C ILE A 184 -11.89 -15.92 -6.49
N LEU A 185 -11.03 -16.28 -7.45
CA LEU A 185 -10.56 -17.66 -7.61
C LEU A 185 -9.74 -18.12 -6.41
N GLU A 186 -8.96 -17.23 -5.78
CA GLU A 186 -8.18 -17.56 -4.58
C GLU A 186 -9.10 -17.87 -3.39
N PHE A 187 -10.14 -17.06 -3.23
CA PHE A 187 -11.17 -17.27 -2.21
C PHE A 187 -11.90 -18.60 -2.42
N ALA A 188 -12.33 -18.88 -3.65
CA ALA A 188 -13.00 -20.13 -4.00
C ALA A 188 -12.08 -21.36 -3.87
N LEU A 189 -10.78 -21.21 -4.14
CA LEU A 189 -9.79 -22.24 -3.85
C LEU A 189 -9.76 -22.58 -2.36
N GLY A 190 -9.85 -21.58 -1.48
CA GLY A 190 -10.01 -21.79 -0.03
C GLY A 190 -11.23 -22.65 0.33
N ILE A 191 -12.38 -22.37 -0.30
CA ILE A 191 -13.60 -23.18 -0.14
C ILE A 191 -13.34 -24.63 -0.59
N ALA A 192 -12.70 -24.81 -1.74
CA ALA A 192 -12.34 -26.13 -2.27
C ALA A 192 -11.44 -26.92 -1.29
N VAL A 193 -10.42 -26.26 -0.73
CA VAL A 193 -9.50 -26.85 0.26
C VAL A 193 -10.26 -27.27 1.51
N CYS A 194 -11.24 -26.48 1.98
CA CYS A 194 -12.06 -26.85 3.13
C CYS A 194 -12.87 -28.12 2.87
N HIS A 195 -13.49 -28.25 1.69
CA HIS A 195 -14.20 -29.46 1.32
C HIS A 195 -13.26 -30.66 1.21
N ALA A 196 -12.10 -30.52 0.56
CA ALA A 196 -11.08 -31.56 0.53
C ALA A 196 -10.62 -31.97 1.95
N TYR A 197 -10.47 -31.00 2.86
CA TYR A 197 -10.12 -31.27 4.26
C TYR A 197 -11.22 -32.06 4.98
N ARG A 198 -12.50 -31.75 4.76
CA ARG A 198 -13.61 -32.49 5.36
C ARG A 198 -13.74 -33.91 4.80
N ASP A 199 -13.57 -34.05 3.49
CA ASP A 199 -13.80 -35.32 2.80
C ASP A 199 -12.61 -36.28 2.94
N HIS A 200 -11.39 -35.76 3.08
CA HIS A 200 -10.15 -36.56 3.06
C HIS A 200 -9.22 -36.33 4.26
N GLY A 201 -9.46 -35.31 5.09
CA GLY A 201 -8.53 -34.91 6.15
C GLY A 201 -8.26 -36.00 7.18
N ALA A 202 -9.26 -36.80 7.58
CA ALA A 202 -9.07 -37.91 8.52
C ALA A 202 -8.16 -39.00 7.92
N ARG A 203 -8.39 -39.39 6.67
CA ARG A 203 -7.57 -40.38 5.94
C ARG A 203 -6.14 -39.88 5.78
N VAL A 204 -5.97 -38.63 5.34
CA VAL A 204 -4.65 -38.03 5.14
C VAL A 204 -3.90 -37.87 6.47
N ARG A 205 -4.58 -37.44 7.54
CA ARG A 205 -4.02 -37.36 8.90
C ARG A 205 -3.48 -38.71 9.36
N ALA A 206 -4.22 -39.80 9.13
CA ALA A 206 -3.78 -41.14 9.48
C ALA A 206 -2.57 -41.59 8.65
N ALA A 207 -2.56 -41.30 7.34
CA ALA A 207 -1.47 -41.66 6.43
C ALA A 207 -0.16 -40.91 6.73
N ILE A 208 -0.24 -39.63 7.11
CA ILE A 208 0.94 -38.80 7.43
C ILE A 208 1.63 -39.30 8.70
N GLY A 209 0.87 -39.76 9.70
CA GLY A 209 1.39 -40.25 10.97
C GLY A 209 2.36 -39.24 11.62
N ARG A 210 3.62 -39.67 11.84
CA ARG A 210 4.66 -38.83 12.48
C ARG A 210 5.33 -37.83 11.52
N MET A 211 5.05 -37.90 10.22
CA MET A 211 5.67 -37.01 9.21
C MET A 211 5.05 -35.61 9.17
N GLY A 212 4.08 -35.30 10.03
CA GLY A 212 3.38 -34.01 10.05
C GLY A 212 4.32 -32.81 10.11
N THR A 213 5.36 -32.87 10.96
CA THR A 213 6.34 -31.78 11.08
C THR A 213 7.18 -31.61 9.80
N VAL A 214 7.49 -32.71 9.10
CA VAL A 214 8.26 -32.67 7.84
C VAL A 214 7.42 -32.01 6.74
N LEU A 215 6.13 -32.34 6.66
CA LEU A 215 5.23 -31.71 5.69
C LEU A 215 4.99 -30.23 6.01
N GLU A 216 4.81 -29.88 7.28
CA GLU A 216 4.71 -28.48 7.71
C GLU A 216 5.98 -27.70 7.32
N LEU A 217 7.18 -28.20 7.63
CA LEU A 217 8.44 -27.59 7.20
C LEU A 217 8.56 -27.50 5.68
N GLY A 218 8.21 -28.58 4.97
CA GLY A 218 8.22 -28.62 3.51
C GLY A 218 7.31 -27.55 2.90
N THR A 219 6.11 -27.33 3.45
CA THR A 219 5.23 -26.23 3.00
C THR A 219 5.78 -24.85 3.32
N VAL A 220 6.45 -24.65 4.47
CA VAL A 220 7.12 -23.37 4.78
C VAL A 220 8.26 -23.10 3.79
N VAL A 221 9.09 -24.11 3.51
CA VAL A 221 10.15 -24.01 2.49
C VAL A 221 9.57 -23.72 1.12
N LEU A 222 8.47 -24.38 0.75
CA LEU A 222 7.78 -24.14 -0.51
C LEU A 222 7.21 -22.72 -0.59
N ILE A 223 6.67 -22.16 0.49
CA ILE A 223 6.24 -20.75 0.56
C ILE A 223 7.44 -19.83 0.31
N VAL A 224 8.54 -20.01 1.05
CA VAL A 224 9.74 -19.16 0.91
C VAL A 224 10.31 -19.23 -0.50
N PHE A 225 10.43 -20.45 -1.05
CA PHE A 225 10.87 -20.66 -2.42
C PHE A 225 9.92 -20.04 -3.44
N GLY A 226 8.60 -20.22 -3.26
CA GLY A 226 7.58 -19.64 -4.14
C GLY A 226 7.65 -18.12 -4.18
N LEU A 227 7.83 -17.47 -3.03
CA LEU A 227 7.99 -16.02 -2.92
C LEU A 227 9.24 -15.51 -3.64
N TRP A 228 10.36 -16.22 -3.47
CA TRP A 228 11.61 -15.89 -4.16
C TRP A 228 11.49 -16.10 -5.68
N ALA A 229 10.98 -17.26 -6.10
CA ALA A 229 10.81 -17.61 -7.51
C ALA A 229 9.83 -16.66 -8.21
N SER A 230 8.71 -16.30 -7.56
CA SER A 230 7.77 -15.31 -8.10
C SER A 230 8.42 -13.94 -8.30
N ARG A 231 9.23 -13.46 -7.35
CA ARG A 231 9.96 -12.18 -7.49
C ARG A 231 10.99 -12.26 -8.61
N LEU A 232 11.77 -13.33 -8.67
CA LEU A 232 12.78 -13.54 -9.70
C LEU A 232 12.15 -13.57 -11.11
N LEU A 233 11.11 -14.38 -11.30
CA LEU A 233 10.46 -14.54 -12.60
C LEU A 233 9.67 -13.30 -13.02
N ALA A 234 8.97 -12.62 -12.09
CA ALA A 234 8.21 -11.43 -12.43
C ALA A 234 9.09 -10.31 -13.03
N HIS A 235 10.35 -10.21 -12.59
CA HIS A 235 11.30 -9.18 -13.05
C HIS A 235 12.29 -9.69 -14.11
N HIS A 236 12.17 -10.94 -14.55
CA HIS A 236 13.06 -11.50 -15.56
C HIS A 236 12.65 -11.04 -16.98
N PRO A 237 13.55 -10.48 -17.80
CA PRO A 237 13.21 -9.94 -19.12
C PRO A 237 12.48 -10.94 -20.03
N ALA A 238 12.99 -12.17 -20.14
CA ALA A 238 12.34 -13.20 -20.96
C ALA A 238 10.93 -13.58 -20.49
N VAL A 239 10.66 -13.48 -19.18
CA VAL A 239 9.31 -13.74 -18.64
C VAL A 239 8.41 -12.56 -18.94
N LEU A 240 8.91 -11.33 -18.76
CA LEU A 240 8.18 -10.12 -19.10
C LEU A 240 7.77 -10.10 -20.58
N ASP A 241 8.63 -10.56 -21.48
CA ASP A 241 8.32 -10.69 -22.91
C ASP A 241 7.26 -11.76 -23.19
N LEU A 242 7.30 -12.87 -22.46
CA LEU A 242 6.37 -14.00 -22.63
C LEU A 242 4.96 -13.70 -22.10
N VAL A 243 4.85 -13.19 -20.86
CA VAL A 243 3.56 -13.02 -20.16
C VAL A 243 3.08 -11.57 -20.12
N GLY A 244 3.90 -10.64 -20.62
CA GLY A 244 3.62 -9.21 -20.59
C GLY A 244 3.64 -8.62 -19.18
N ARG A 245 3.43 -7.30 -19.11
CA ARG A 245 3.41 -6.55 -17.84
C ARG A 245 2.31 -7.00 -16.88
N THR A 246 1.15 -7.38 -17.41
CA THR A 246 0.05 -7.90 -16.59
C THR A 246 0.39 -9.26 -16.01
N GLY A 247 0.97 -10.18 -16.79
CA GLY A 247 1.42 -11.47 -16.28
C GLY A 247 2.52 -11.34 -15.23
N SER A 248 3.50 -10.45 -15.46
CA SER A 248 4.54 -10.11 -14.49
C SER A 248 3.94 -9.57 -13.17
N LEU A 249 2.99 -8.64 -13.25
CA LEU A 249 2.28 -8.12 -12.08
C LEU A 249 1.50 -9.22 -11.33
N VAL A 250 0.81 -10.10 -12.04
CA VAL A 250 0.08 -11.23 -11.43
C VAL A 250 1.04 -12.23 -10.76
N LEU A 251 2.19 -12.49 -11.40
CA LEU A 251 3.25 -13.34 -10.83
C LEU A 251 3.81 -12.74 -9.54
N GLU A 252 4.06 -11.43 -9.53
CA GLU A 252 4.52 -10.74 -8.34
C GLU A 252 3.45 -10.73 -7.23
N ALA A 253 2.20 -10.40 -7.57
CA ALA A 253 1.13 -10.21 -6.61
C ALA A 253 0.50 -11.50 -6.06
N SER A 254 0.51 -12.59 -6.84
CA SER A 254 -0.14 -13.87 -6.50
C SER A 254 0.77 -15.05 -6.76
N GLY A 255 1.44 -15.04 -7.93
CA GLY A 255 2.46 -16.00 -8.32
C GLY A 255 2.10 -17.45 -8.11
N PHE A 256 3.08 -18.22 -7.65
CA PHE A 256 2.88 -19.59 -7.21
C PHE A 256 2.22 -19.66 -5.82
N GLY A 257 2.20 -18.54 -5.09
CA GLY A 257 1.72 -18.45 -3.72
C GLY A 257 0.32 -19.00 -3.56
N THR A 258 -0.63 -18.69 -4.45
CA THR A 258 -2.03 -19.11 -4.31
C THR A 258 -2.21 -20.62 -4.12
N LEU A 259 -1.58 -21.46 -4.96
CA LEU A 259 -1.65 -22.92 -4.83
C LEU A 259 -0.83 -23.42 -3.64
N ILE A 260 0.33 -22.82 -3.39
CA ILE A 260 1.19 -23.18 -2.27
C ILE A 260 0.47 -22.91 -0.93
N TYR A 261 -0.25 -21.79 -0.80
CA TYR A 261 -1.04 -21.44 0.37
C TYR A 261 -2.22 -22.39 0.55
N ALA A 262 -2.88 -22.82 -0.53
CA ALA A 262 -3.92 -23.84 -0.46
C ALA A 262 -3.39 -25.16 0.14
N VAL A 263 -2.22 -25.62 -0.31
CA VAL A 263 -1.54 -26.80 0.24
C VAL A 263 -1.12 -26.57 1.70
N ALA A 264 -0.53 -25.42 2.01
CA ALA A 264 -0.11 -25.09 3.36
C ALA A 264 -1.31 -25.06 4.32
N ILE A 265 -2.41 -24.38 3.96
CA ILE A 265 -3.64 -24.33 4.76
C ILE A 265 -4.18 -25.74 5.00
N PHE A 266 -4.22 -26.60 3.99
CA PHE A 266 -4.62 -27.99 4.15
C PHE A 266 -3.72 -28.72 5.16
N VAL A 267 -2.40 -28.64 5.01
CA VAL A 267 -1.41 -29.33 5.87
C VAL A 267 -1.51 -28.84 7.32
N PHE A 268 -1.56 -27.52 7.54
CA PHE A 268 -1.69 -26.94 8.87
C PHE A 268 -3.06 -27.20 9.52
N ALA A 269 -4.13 -27.31 8.74
CA ALA A 269 -5.45 -27.71 9.24
C ALA A 269 -5.46 -29.13 9.81
N LEU A 270 -4.55 -30.01 9.36
CA LEU A 270 -4.40 -31.35 9.93
C LEU A 270 -3.77 -31.34 11.32
N GLN A 271 -3.09 -30.26 11.74
CA GLN A 271 -2.55 -30.11 13.10
C GLN A 271 -1.72 -31.31 13.59
N THR A 272 -0.93 -31.94 12.71
CA THR A 272 -0.19 -33.18 13.02
C THR A 272 1.25 -32.93 13.47
N GLY A 273 1.84 -31.79 13.11
CA GLY A 273 3.24 -31.51 13.40
C GLY A 273 3.49 -30.53 14.55
N ARG A 274 4.78 -30.30 14.83
CA ARG A 274 5.24 -29.43 15.92
C ARG A 274 5.01 -27.94 15.60
N LEU A 275 5.06 -27.53 14.34
CA LEU A 275 4.85 -26.12 13.98
C LEU A 275 3.41 -25.72 14.27
N SER A 276 2.44 -26.56 13.93
CA SER A 276 1.03 -26.33 14.31
C SER A 276 0.86 -26.16 15.82
N ARG A 277 1.57 -26.95 16.63
CA ARG A 277 1.53 -26.83 18.10
C ARG A 277 2.13 -25.52 18.59
N ILE A 278 3.24 -25.08 18.01
CA ILE A 278 3.88 -23.80 18.34
C ILE A 278 2.94 -22.65 17.96
N LEU A 279 2.41 -22.65 16.73
CA LEU A 279 1.46 -21.64 16.25
C LEU A 279 0.18 -21.58 17.09
N GLY A 280 -0.22 -22.71 17.71
CA GLY A 280 -1.34 -22.79 18.64
C GLY A 280 -1.08 -22.24 20.04
N THR A 281 0.12 -21.73 20.34
CA THR A 281 0.41 -21.08 21.63
C THR A 281 -0.33 -19.74 21.76
N LYS A 282 -0.73 -19.39 22.99
CA LYS A 282 -1.51 -18.17 23.27
C LYS A 282 -0.91 -16.89 22.65
N PRO A 283 0.41 -16.63 22.73
CA PRO A 283 0.98 -15.42 22.12
C PRO A 283 0.82 -15.38 20.60
N LEU A 284 1.05 -16.50 19.91
CA LEU A 284 0.95 -16.56 18.45
C LEU A 284 -0.51 -16.54 17.97
N VAL A 285 -1.42 -17.15 18.73
CA VAL A 285 -2.87 -17.00 18.48
C VAL A 285 -3.30 -15.54 18.63
N PHE A 286 -2.85 -14.85 19.69
CA PHE A 286 -3.15 -13.42 19.88
C PHE A 286 -2.60 -12.55 18.73
N LEU A 287 -1.37 -12.82 18.24
CA LEU A 287 -0.85 -12.16 17.04
C LEU A 287 -1.72 -12.42 15.82
N GLY A 288 -2.30 -13.62 15.70
CA GLY A 288 -3.30 -13.94 14.68
C GLY A 288 -4.59 -13.15 14.85
N GLU A 289 -5.10 -12.99 16.06
CA GLU A 289 -6.32 -12.24 16.36
C GLU A 289 -6.19 -10.74 16.01
N ILE A 290 -5.04 -10.13 16.32
CA ILE A 290 -4.76 -8.72 16.02
C ILE A 290 -4.25 -8.49 14.60
N SER A 291 -3.99 -9.54 13.81
CA SER A 291 -3.37 -9.43 12.48
C SER A 291 -4.18 -8.56 11.51
N PHE A 292 -5.50 -8.61 11.61
CA PHE A 292 -6.41 -7.75 10.84
C PHE A 292 -6.25 -6.27 11.21
N ALA A 293 -6.21 -5.96 12.51
CA ALA A 293 -5.97 -4.60 13.00
C ALA A 293 -4.58 -4.09 12.61
N LEU A 294 -3.55 -4.95 12.70
CA LEU A 294 -2.19 -4.63 12.27
C LEU A 294 -2.15 -4.28 10.78
N TYR A 295 -2.83 -5.07 9.94
CA TYR A 295 -2.95 -4.78 8.52
C TYR A 295 -3.57 -3.40 8.25
N LEU A 296 -4.55 -2.97 9.04
CA LEU A 296 -5.17 -1.65 8.89
C LEU A 296 -4.26 -0.49 9.32
N VAL A 297 -3.51 -0.63 10.42
CA VAL A 297 -2.77 0.50 11.02
C VAL A 297 -1.30 0.59 10.62
N HIS A 298 -0.69 -0.46 10.06
CA HIS A 298 0.75 -0.44 9.79
C HIS A 298 1.18 0.65 8.78
N THR A 299 0.35 1.02 7.81
CA THR A 299 0.66 2.11 6.87
C THR A 299 0.60 3.48 7.52
N LEU A 300 -0.23 3.65 8.55
CA LEU A 300 -0.32 4.88 9.32
C LEU A 300 1.03 5.28 9.89
N PHE A 301 1.69 4.33 10.58
CA PHE A 301 2.99 4.58 11.19
C PHE A 301 4.10 4.76 10.15
N LEU A 302 4.03 4.08 9.00
CA LEU A 302 4.97 4.32 7.90
C LEU A 302 4.84 5.74 7.34
N LEU A 303 3.61 6.22 7.12
CA LEU A 303 3.38 7.58 6.61
C LEU A 303 3.77 8.63 7.65
N TYR A 304 3.55 8.35 8.93
CA TYR A 304 4.01 9.22 10.01
C TYR A 304 5.53 9.40 10.00
N LEU A 305 6.30 8.30 9.85
CA LEU A 305 7.76 8.37 9.69
C LEU A 305 8.17 9.26 8.51
N GLN A 306 7.44 9.19 7.39
CA GLN A 306 7.72 9.98 6.19
C GLN A 306 7.35 11.47 6.35
N GLN A 307 6.32 11.79 7.12
CA GLN A 307 5.89 13.18 7.35
C GLN A 307 6.70 13.89 8.42
N ALA A 308 7.27 13.15 9.38
CA ALA A 308 8.05 13.72 10.49
C ALA A 308 9.50 13.18 10.55
N PRO A 309 10.28 13.22 9.45
CA PRO A 309 11.62 12.63 9.42
C PRO A 309 12.58 13.29 10.43
N GLY A 310 12.35 14.56 10.77
CA GLY A 310 13.15 15.30 11.74
C GLY A 310 13.14 14.70 13.15
N ILE A 311 12.06 14.00 13.56
CA ILE A 311 11.99 13.32 14.86
C ILE A 311 12.95 12.13 14.92
N PHE A 312 13.21 11.51 13.77
CA PHE A 312 14.03 10.29 13.65
C PHE A 312 15.43 10.57 13.12
N MET A 313 15.77 11.84 12.90
CA MET A 313 17.05 12.26 12.36
C MET A 313 18.18 11.87 13.33
N GLY A 314 19.19 11.15 12.82
CA GLY A 314 20.32 10.66 13.62
C GLY A 314 20.08 9.33 14.34
N LEU A 315 18.88 8.74 14.26
CA LEU A 315 18.65 7.39 14.75
C LEU A 315 19.12 6.33 13.74
N PRO A 316 19.67 5.19 14.21
CA PRO A 316 19.96 4.05 13.33
C PRO A 316 18.70 3.51 12.66
N ALA A 317 18.81 3.05 11.41
CA ALA A 317 17.68 2.49 10.65
C ALA A 317 16.99 1.32 11.38
N ASP A 318 17.76 0.48 12.06
CA ASP A 318 17.23 -0.64 12.84
C ASP A 318 16.39 -0.18 14.04
N ALA A 319 16.74 0.95 14.66
CA ALA A 319 15.96 1.54 15.74
C ALA A 319 14.63 2.10 15.22
N ILE A 320 14.64 2.76 14.07
CA ILE A 320 13.42 3.24 13.40
C ILE A 320 12.52 2.06 13.00
N TYR A 321 13.12 0.97 12.50
CA TYR A 321 12.38 -0.24 12.14
C TYR A 321 11.80 -0.97 13.36
N ALA A 322 12.54 -1.02 14.46
CA ALA A 322 12.03 -1.56 15.73
C ALA A 322 10.87 -0.71 16.27
N TRP A 323 11.01 0.62 16.25
CA TRP A 323 9.95 1.56 16.62
C TRP A 323 8.69 1.32 15.78
N TYR A 324 8.86 1.16 14.47
CA TYR A 324 7.77 0.89 13.54
C TYR A 324 6.97 -0.36 13.94
N TRP A 325 7.65 -1.46 14.25
CA TRP A 325 7.00 -2.70 14.69
C TRP A 325 6.31 -2.57 16.04
N ILE A 326 6.96 -1.92 17.01
CA ILE A 326 6.41 -1.72 18.35
C ILE A 326 5.13 -0.90 18.27
N CYS A 327 5.15 0.24 17.56
CA CYS A 327 3.99 1.09 17.38
C CYS A 327 2.89 0.39 16.56
N GLY A 328 3.25 -0.33 15.50
CA GLY A 328 2.31 -1.11 14.70
C GLY A 328 1.57 -2.17 15.52
N LEU A 329 2.29 -2.97 16.31
CA LEU A 329 1.72 -4.02 17.17
C LEU A 329 0.90 -3.43 18.32
N ALA A 330 1.39 -2.36 18.96
CA ALA A 330 0.65 -1.66 20.00
C ALA A 330 -0.65 -1.05 19.46
N GLY A 331 -0.59 -0.35 18.33
CA GLY A 331 -1.75 0.21 17.65
C GLY A 331 -2.76 -0.86 17.22
N ALA A 332 -2.27 -2.00 16.73
CA ALA A 332 -3.10 -3.15 16.36
C ALA A 332 -3.83 -3.74 17.57
N ALA A 333 -3.11 -3.98 18.68
CA ALA A 333 -3.69 -4.50 19.90
C ALA A 333 -4.74 -3.54 20.48
N LEU A 334 -4.46 -2.24 20.45
CA LEU A 334 -5.38 -1.19 20.88
C LEU A 334 -6.65 -1.15 20.02
N LEU A 335 -6.51 -1.12 18.69
CA LEU A 335 -7.65 -1.14 17.78
C LEU A 335 -8.49 -2.41 17.96
N HIS A 336 -7.84 -3.57 18.11
CA HIS A 336 -8.51 -4.85 18.30
C HIS A 336 -9.30 -4.90 19.62
N LEU A 337 -8.65 -4.58 20.74
CA LEU A 337 -9.24 -4.72 22.07
C LEU A 337 -10.27 -3.63 22.38
N CYS A 338 -10.09 -2.42 21.86
CA CYS A 338 -10.91 -1.27 22.21
C CYS A 338 -12.01 -0.95 21.21
N VAL A 339 -11.88 -1.38 19.95
CA VAL A 339 -12.88 -1.12 18.90
C VAL A 339 -13.47 -2.42 18.39
N GLU A 340 -12.61 -3.31 17.89
CA GLU A 340 -13.05 -4.50 17.16
C GLU A 340 -13.86 -5.46 18.05
N VAL A 341 -13.31 -5.87 19.19
CA VAL A 341 -13.97 -6.80 20.12
C VAL A 341 -15.27 -6.22 20.71
N PRO A 342 -15.31 -4.97 21.21
CA PRO A 342 -16.55 -4.37 21.69
C PRO A 342 -17.63 -4.26 20.61
N ALA A 343 -17.27 -3.80 19.41
CA ALA A 343 -18.23 -3.65 18.33
C ALA A 343 -18.81 -4.99 17.87
N GLN A 344 -17.98 -6.04 17.77
CA GLN A 344 -18.46 -7.39 17.46
C GLN A 344 -19.46 -7.90 18.50
N ARG A 345 -19.22 -7.65 19.79
CA ARG A 345 -20.13 -8.06 20.87
C ARG A 345 -21.45 -7.32 20.82
N LEU A 346 -21.40 -5.99 20.62
CA LEU A 346 -22.59 -5.14 20.52
C LEU A 346 -23.46 -5.54 19.32
N ILE A 347 -22.86 -5.67 18.13
CA ILE A 347 -23.61 -5.95 16.89
C ILE A 347 -24.16 -7.38 16.88
N ARG A 348 -23.44 -8.35 17.46
CA ARG A 348 -23.88 -9.76 17.48
C ARG A 348 -24.80 -10.10 18.67
N GLY A 349 -25.04 -9.16 19.58
CA GLY A 349 -25.99 -9.33 20.68
C GLY A 349 -25.71 -10.54 21.57
N TRP A 350 -24.44 -10.86 21.83
CA TRP A 350 -24.09 -11.98 22.71
C TRP A 350 -24.50 -11.66 24.16
N ARG A 351 -25.62 -12.26 24.56
CA ARG A 351 -25.96 -12.59 25.95
C ARG A 351 -24.83 -13.45 26.51
N ASP A 352 -23.91 -12.82 27.23
CA ASP A 352 -23.25 -13.43 28.37
C ASP A 352 -23.12 -12.36 29.45
N GLU A 353 -24.02 -12.44 30.43
CA GLU A 353 -23.79 -11.88 31.74
C GLU A 353 -22.62 -12.61 32.42
N ALA A 354 -21.90 -11.87 33.25
CA ALA A 354 -20.92 -12.32 34.23
C ALA A 354 -19.54 -12.82 33.73
N ARG A 355 -18.57 -11.89 33.70
CA ARG A 355 -17.46 -11.81 34.70
C ARG A 355 -16.47 -10.69 34.32
N GLY A 356 -16.30 -9.72 35.22
CA GLY A 356 -15.22 -8.71 35.17
C GLY A 356 -15.64 -7.27 34.82
N GLY A 357 -16.42 -6.63 35.70
CA GLY A 357 -16.96 -5.27 35.54
C GLY A 357 -16.02 -4.11 35.88
N ILE A 358 -14.70 -4.29 36.02
CA ILE A 358 -13.79 -3.22 36.49
C ILE A 358 -12.58 -2.96 35.55
N SER A 359 -12.30 -3.81 34.56
CA SER A 359 -11.17 -3.58 33.60
C SER A 359 -11.54 -2.77 32.34
N ARG A 360 -12.84 -2.55 32.09
CA ARG A 360 -13.38 -2.04 30.82
C ARG A 360 -13.16 -0.54 30.61
N TRP A 361 -13.30 0.26 31.68
CA TRP A 361 -13.00 1.69 31.64
C TRP A 361 -11.50 1.97 31.57
N ARG A 362 -10.66 1.12 32.18
CA ARG A 362 -9.20 1.22 32.17
C ARG A 362 -8.59 0.96 30.79
N LEU A 363 -9.17 0.07 29.98
CA LEU A 363 -8.73 -0.19 28.60
C LEU A 363 -9.18 0.90 27.63
N MET A 364 -10.41 1.40 27.75
CA MET A 364 -10.88 2.56 26.98
C MET A 364 -10.08 3.81 27.33
N SER A 365 -9.81 4.04 28.62
CA SER A 365 -8.95 5.15 29.06
C SER A 365 -7.48 4.92 28.72
N ALA A 366 -6.98 3.68 28.60
CA ALA A 366 -5.65 3.40 28.06
C ALA A 366 -5.58 3.64 26.54
N PHE A 367 -6.61 3.31 25.78
CA PHE A 367 -6.72 3.67 24.35
C PHE A 367 -6.79 5.18 24.18
N CYS A 368 -7.68 5.84 24.91
CA CYS A 368 -7.76 7.30 24.93
C CYS A 368 -6.46 7.91 25.44
N ALA A 369 -5.77 7.33 26.42
CA ALA A 369 -4.49 7.82 26.92
C ALA A 369 -3.33 7.55 25.97
N VAL A 370 -3.31 6.46 25.20
CA VAL A 370 -2.30 6.21 24.18
C VAL A 370 -2.57 7.05 22.94
N VAL A 371 -3.81 7.18 22.50
CA VAL A 371 -4.19 8.14 21.46
C VAL A 371 -3.87 9.56 21.93
N LEU A 372 -4.19 9.92 23.18
CA LEU A 372 -3.86 11.20 23.77
C LEU A 372 -2.35 11.37 23.89
N VAL A 373 -1.57 10.37 24.31
CA VAL A 373 -0.09 10.44 24.34
C VAL A 373 0.45 10.55 22.93
N LEU A 374 -0.10 9.85 21.94
CA LEU A 374 0.33 9.95 20.54
C LEU A 374 -0.10 11.27 19.89
N VAL A 375 -1.17 11.91 20.38
CA VAL A 375 -1.67 13.24 19.97
C VAL A 375 -0.95 14.38 20.72
N VAL A 376 -0.60 14.18 21.99
CA VAL A 376 0.06 15.16 22.89
C VAL A 376 1.59 15.08 22.77
N ALA A 377 2.15 13.91 22.42
CA ALA A 377 3.55 13.76 22.05
C ALA A 377 3.81 14.15 20.58
N GLN A 378 2.77 14.52 19.81
CA GLN A 378 3.02 15.40 18.67
C GLN A 378 3.57 16.72 19.21
N PRO A 379 4.53 17.37 18.55
CA PRO A 379 4.70 18.79 18.74
C PRO A 379 3.39 19.45 18.34
N THR A 380 2.55 19.76 19.32
CA THR A 380 1.23 20.40 19.17
C THR A 380 1.33 21.83 18.62
N ALA A 381 2.52 22.28 18.24
CA ALA A 381 2.79 23.63 17.76
C ALA A 381 2.46 23.87 16.27
N ARG A 382 2.11 22.86 15.45
CA ARG A 382 1.88 23.06 14.00
C ARG A 382 0.45 22.86 13.47
N TRP A 383 -0.48 22.41 14.31
CA TRP A 383 -1.83 22.05 13.86
C TRP A 383 -2.78 23.25 13.73
N PHE A 384 -2.47 24.37 14.39
CA PHE A 384 -3.24 25.62 14.33
C PHE A 384 -2.42 26.84 13.89
N SER A 385 -1.10 26.72 13.80
CA SER A 385 -0.31 27.70 13.07
C SER A 385 -0.34 27.29 11.59
N MET A 386 -1.25 27.91 10.82
CA MET A 386 -0.80 28.51 9.57
C MET A 386 0.27 29.55 9.95
N GLU A 387 1.45 29.10 10.38
CA GLU A 387 2.62 29.91 10.22
C GLU A 387 2.78 30.01 8.70
N PRO A 388 2.72 31.21 8.10
CA PRO A 388 3.20 31.35 6.75
C PRO A 388 4.58 30.70 6.74
N ALA A 389 4.81 29.82 5.76
CA ALA A 389 6.09 29.16 5.57
C ALA A 389 7.21 30.13 5.93
N ALA A 390 8.12 29.70 6.80
CA ALA A 390 9.32 30.46 7.14
C ALA A 390 9.85 31.12 5.85
N PRO A 391 10.15 32.43 5.89
CA PRO A 391 10.23 33.29 4.71
C PRO A 391 10.99 32.62 3.58
N ASP A 392 10.36 32.62 2.39
CA ASP A 392 10.86 32.11 1.12
C ASP A 392 12.39 32.19 1.03
N ARG A 393 13.07 31.09 1.35
CA ARG A 393 14.45 30.93 0.90
C ARG A 393 14.37 30.48 -0.56
N ASN A 394 14.47 31.49 -1.43
CA ASN A 394 14.78 31.44 -2.87
C ASN A 394 13.58 31.42 -3.85
N LYS A 395 12.73 32.45 -3.78
CA LYS A 395 12.03 32.90 -5.00
C LYS A 395 13.06 33.50 -5.96
N LEU A 396 13.05 33.05 -7.22
CA LEU A 396 13.83 33.72 -8.26
C LEU A 396 13.35 35.18 -8.33
N ALA A 397 14.28 36.15 -8.34
CA ALA A 397 13.93 37.57 -8.42
C ALA A 397 13.06 37.86 -9.66
N HIS A 398 13.30 37.12 -10.75
CA HIS A 398 12.50 37.14 -11.96
C HIS A 398 12.36 35.71 -12.52
N PRO A 399 11.19 35.36 -13.09
CA PRO A 399 11.02 34.07 -13.72
C PRO A 399 11.91 33.95 -14.96
N VAL A 400 12.50 32.78 -15.15
CA VAL A 400 13.38 32.48 -16.29
C VAL A 400 12.68 31.52 -17.21
N VAL A 401 12.70 31.77 -18.53
CA VAL A 401 12.05 30.90 -19.50
C VAL A 401 13.09 30.13 -20.30
N PHE A 402 12.94 28.80 -20.35
CA PHE A 402 13.72 27.93 -21.23
C PHE A 402 12.91 27.60 -22.48
N ASP A 403 13.52 27.76 -23.65
CA ASP A 403 12.95 27.40 -24.96
C ASP A 403 11.57 28.04 -25.24
N GLU A 404 11.34 29.23 -24.69
CA GLU A 404 10.05 29.96 -24.72
C GLU A 404 8.84 29.19 -24.14
N ALA A 405 9.06 28.02 -23.54
CA ALA A 405 8.02 27.06 -23.20
C ALA A 405 7.98 26.73 -21.70
N TYR A 406 9.13 26.65 -21.03
CA TYR A 406 9.25 26.26 -19.64
C TYR A 406 9.67 27.45 -18.78
N ARG A 407 8.73 28.04 -18.05
CA ARG A 407 9.02 29.13 -17.13
C ARG A 407 9.33 28.57 -15.75
N LEU A 408 10.54 28.80 -15.25
CA LEU A 408 10.92 28.50 -13.88
C LEU A 408 10.54 29.68 -12.99
N ASP A 409 9.63 29.45 -12.04
CA ASP A 409 9.06 30.49 -11.19
C ASP A 409 9.77 30.58 -9.83
N ALA A 410 10.17 29.46 -9.24
CA ALA A 410 10.81 29.42 -7.93
C ALA A 410 11.64 28.16 -7.69
N ILE A 411 12.62 28.25 -6.77
CA ILE A 411 13.42 27.13 -6.30
C ILE A 411 13.44 27.14 -4.77
N GLU A 412 12.76 26.19 -4.13
CA GLU A 412 12.67 26.14 -2.67
C GLU A 412 13.57 25.03 -2.11
N VAL A 413 14.30 25.32 -1.03
CA VAL A 413 15.04 24.30 -0.27
C VAL A 413 14.17 23.81 0.88
N GLN A 414 13.71 22.56 0.83
CA GLN A 414 12.89 21.95 1.88
C GLN A 414 13.55 20.68 2.41
N GLY A 415 14.07 20.72 3.65
CA GLY A 415 14.49 19.52 4.40
C GLY A 415 15.53 18.62 3.69
N GLY A 416 16.47 19.20 2.93
CA GLY A 416 17.45 18.42 2.16
C GLY A 416 17.04 18.10 0.71
N THR A 417 15.89 18.60 0.26
CA THR A 417 15.37 18.45 -1.11
C THR A 417 15.22 19.81 -1.79
N LEU A 418 15.58 19.90 -3.07
CA LEU A 418 15.30 21.06 -3.90
C LEU A 418 13.96 20.89 -4.62
N ARG A 419 13.07 21.86 -4.47
CA ARG A 419 11.80 21.92 -5.18
C ARG A 419 11.86 22.99 -6.26
N PHE A 420 11.59 22.62 -7.51
CA PHE A 420 11.53 23.51 -8.66
C PHE A 420 10.08 23.72 -9.05
N SER A 421 9.62 24.97 -9.08
CA SER A 421 8.27 25.33 -9.48
C SER A 421 8.26 25.91 -10.88
N TRP A 422 7.42 25.34 -11.76
CA TRP A 422 7.39 25.65 -13.17
C TRP A 422 5.99 26.06 -13.61
N THR A 423 5.92 26.88 -14.65
CA THR A 423 4.71 27.22 -15.41
C THR A 423 4.97 27.02 -16.90
N ALA A 424 4.01 26.42 -17.61
CA ALA A 424 4.07 26.32 -19.07
C ALA A 424 3.76 27.68 -19.70
N ALA A 425 4.76 28.31 -20.33
CA ALA A 425 4.58 29.56 -21.08
C ALA A 425 3.89 29.32 -22.44
N LYS A 426 4.03 28.12 -23.00
CA LYS A 426 3.38 27.62 -24.22
C LYS A 426 2.92 26.18 -24.00
N SER A 427 1.98 25.70 -24.83
CA SER A 427 1.60 24.29 -24.83
C SER A 427 2.83 23.44 -25.17
N THR A 428 3.28 22.61 -24.23
CA THR A 428 4.59 21.95 -24.35
C THR A 428 4.58 20.53 -23.79
N ALA A 429 5.42 19.67 -24.36
CA ALA A 429 5.57 18.30 -23.90
C ALA A 429 6.42 18.23 -22.61
N LEU A 430 6.00 17.41 -21.64
CA LEU A 430 6.69 17.26 -20.35
C LEU A 430 7.61 16.04 -20.37
N ALA A 431 8.61 16.06 -21.25
CA ALA A 431 9.56 14.96 -21.44
C ALA A 431 11.00 15.48 -21.57
N LYS A 432 11.32 16.58 -20.89
CA LYS A 432 12.66 17.19 -20.87
C LYS A 432 13.42 16.73 -19.63
N ARG A 433 14.73 16.57 -19.76
CA ARG A 433 15.62 16.35 -18.61
C ARG A 433 16.06 17.72 -18.10
N VAL A 434 16.04 17.90 -16.79
CA VAL A 434 16.60 19.08 -16.13
C VAL A 434 17.86 18.62 -15.43
N GLY A 435 18.99 19.20 -15.82
CA GLY A 435 20.25 18.99 -15.12
C GLY A 435 20.45 20.07 -14.08
N VAL A 436 20.73 19.63 -12.86
CA VAL A 436 20.94 20.50 -11.70
C VAL A 436 22.36 20.25 -11.22
N HIS A 437 23.26 21.17 -11.52
CA HIS A 437 24.64 21.13 -11.07
C HIS A 437 24.75 21.86 -9.74
N LEU A 438 25.36 21.21 -8.77
CA LEU A 438 25.64 21.77 -7.46
C LEU A 438 27.02 22.39 -7.50
N LEU A 439 27.13 23.68 -7.21
CA LEU A 439 28.35 24.45 -7.36
C LEU A 439 28.79 25.07 -6.04
N ASP A 440 30.11 25.17 -5.84
CA ASP A 440 30.70 26.00 -4.78
C ASP A 440 30.69 27.49 -5.17
N GLY A 441 31.12 28.37 -4.26
CA GLY A 441 31.19 29.82 -4.50
C GLY A 441 32.18 30.24 -5.60
N SER A 442 33.05 29.33 -6.03
CA SER A 442 34.04 29.54 -7.11
C SER A 442 33.55 28.98 -8.46
N GLY A 443 32.38 28.34 -8.51
CA GLY A 443 31.82 27.73 -9.71
C GLY A 443 32.28 26.30 -10.00
N ASN A 444 33.01 25.65 -9.08
CA ASN A 444 33.40 24.25 -9.24
C ASN A 444 32.23 23.32 -8.94
N MET A 445 32.15 22.21 -9.68
CA MET A 445 31.08 21.22 -9.53
C MET A 445 31.30 20.33 -8.31
N LEU A 446 30.40 20.40 -7.35
CA LEU A 446 30.33 19.55 -6.16
C LEU A 446 29.50 18.29 -6.40
N GLY A 447 28.57 18.33 -7.35
CA GLY A 447 27.69 17.20 -7.67
C GLY A 447 26.60 17.55 -8.69
N GLN A 448 25.73 16.58 -8.98
CA GLN A 448 24.65 16.71 -9.96
C GLN A 448 23.39 15.97 -9.51
N LEU A 449 22.23 16.61 -9.72
CA LEU A 449 20.88 16.18 -9.30
C LEU A 449 19.89 16.25 -10.48
N ASP A 450 20.13 15.46 -11.52
CA ASP A 450 19.27 15.45 -12.69
C ASP A 450 17.91 14.83 -12.41
N PHE A 451 16.86 15.44 -12.95
CA PHE A 451 15.52 14.88 -12.93
C PHE A 451 14.84 15.03 -14.29
N VAL A 452 13.77 14.28 -14.53
CA VAL A 452 12.91 14.45 -15.70
C VAL A 452 11.69 15.26 -15.27
N MET A 453 11.29 16.23 -16.10
CA MET A 453 10.05 16.97 -15.89
C MET A 453 8.86 16.01 -16.08
N ASP A 454 8.45 15.31 -15.03
CA ASP A 454 7.28 14.43 -15.06
C ASP A 454 6.18 15.00 -14.15
N THR A 455 4.98 15.15 -14.71
CA THR A 455 3.78 15.59 -13.99
C THR A 455 2.62 14.61 -14.17
N GLY A 456 2.87 13.46 -14.81
CA GLY A 456 1.83 12.53 -15.23
C GLY A 456 1.00 12.95 -16.44
N TYR A 457 1.30 14.11 -17.07
CA TYR A 457 0.67 14.57 -18.32
C TYR A 457 1.65 14.49 -19.50
N ARG A 458 1.19 14.08 -20.70
CA ARG A 458 2.04 14.11 -21.92
C ARG A 458 2.35 15.54 -22.38
N HIS A 459 1.44 16.48 -22.13
CA HIS A 459 1.56 17.90 -22.49
C HIS A 459 1.01 18.77 -21.37
N ALA A 460 1.72 19.86 -21.04
CA ALA A 460 1.21 20.94 -20.21
C ALA A 460 0.50 21.99 -21.09
N PRO A 461 -0.78 22.31 -20.85
CA PRO A 461 -1.41 23.47 -21.46
C PRO A 461 -0.80 24.78 -20.94
N VAL A 462 -0.98 25.87 -21.69
CA VAL A 462 -0.48 27.20 -21.29
C VAL A 462 -1.00 27.56 -19.89
N GLY A 463 -0.12 28.02 -19.01
CA GLY A 463 -0.44 28.38 -17.63
C GLY A 463 -0.48 27.20 -16.65
N GLN A 464 -0.33 25.96 -17.11
CA GLN A 464 -0.23 24.81 -16.21
C GLN A 464 0.99 24.93 -15.31
N GLN A 465 0.78 24.75 -14.01
CA GLN A 465 1.83 24.77 -13.01
C GLN A 465 2.17 23.37 -12.54
N TRP A 466 3.44 23.13 -12.23
CA TRP A 466 3.89 21.90 -11.59
C TRP A 466 5.14 22.11 -10.75
N SER A 467 5.46 21.11 -9.92
CA SER A 467 6.70 21.09 -9.16
C SER A 467 7.46 19.79 -9.41
N ASN A 468 8.79 19.89 -9.51
CA ASN A 468 9.68 18.74 -9.48
C ASN A 468 10.56 18.81 -8.24
N PHE A 469 10.94 17.64 -7.73
CA PHE A 469 11.78 17.50 -6.55
C PHE A 469 13.07 16.79 -6.92
N ALA A 470 14.19 17.30 -6.42
CA ALA A 470 15.50 16.70 -6.61
C ALA A 470 16.17 16.51 -5.24
N SER A 471 16.51 15.27 -4.92
CA SER A 471 17.27 14.88 -3.74
C SER A 471 18.20 13.72 -4.06
N ARG A 472 19.32 13.63 -3.34
CA ARG A 472 20.28 12.50 -3.42
C ARG A 472 20.88 12.26 -2.05
N GLU A 473 20.97 10.99 -1.66
CA GLU A 473 21.63 10.59 -0.42
C GLU A 473 23.12 10.99 -0.45
N GLY A 474 23.61 11.59 0.64
CA GLY A 474 25.00 12.00 0.81
C GLY A 474 25.37 13.38 0.29
N VAL A 475 24.43 14.16 -0.25
CA VAL A 475 24.67 15.55 -0.65
C VAL A 475 24.34 16.51 0.50
N ASP A 476 25.35 17.18 1.04
CA ASP A 476 25.14 18.25 2.03
C ASP A 476 24.78 19.57 1.32
N LEU A 477 23.49 19.91 1.32
CA LEU A 477 23.00 21.15 0.72
C LEU A 477 23.57 22.43 1.39
N ARG A 478 24.19 22.34 2.58
CA ARG A 478 24.81 23.48 3.26
C ARG A 478 26.14 23.91 2.65
N ALA A 479 26.81 23.01 1.94
CA ALA A 479 28.08 23.28 1.26
C ALA A 479 27.90 23.90 -0.14
N ILE A 480 26.65 24.04 -0.60
CA ILE A 480 26.32 24.48 -1.95
C ILE A 480 26.02 25.98 -1.90
N GLU A 481 26.78 26.76 -2.65
CA GLU A 481 26.59 28.21 -2.71
C GLU A 481 25.83 28.64 -3.97
N MET A 482 25.78 27.78 -4.99
CA MET A 482 25.14 28.09 -6.27
C MET A 482 24.59 26.83 -6.97
N LEU A 483 23.50 26.98 -7.72
CA LEU A 483 22.92 25.96 -8.59
C LEU A 483 23.11 26.34 -10.06
N GLY A 484 23.59 25.41 -10.86
CA GLY A 484 23.60 25.50 -12.31
C GLY A 484 22.47 24.69 -12.93
N ILE A 485 21.49 25.34 -13.55
CA ILE A 485 20.28 24.70 -14.08
C ILE A 485 20.29 24.75 -15.59
N ALA A 486 20.13 23.58 -16.22
CA ALA A 486 20.00 23.46 -17.66
C ALA A 486 18.85 22.53 -18.01
N VAL A 487 18.12 22.85 -19.08
CA VAL A 487 17.04 22.00 -19.61
C VAL A 487 17.53 21.38 -20.92
N TYR A 488 17.39 20.07 -21.05
CA TYR A 488 17.86 19.27 -22.18
C TYR A 488 16.71 18.59 -22.88
N ASP A 489 16.86 18.42 -24.18
CA ASP A 489 16.05 17.51 -24.98
C ASP A 489 16.90 16.55 -25.81
N HIS A 490 16.23 15.74 -26.62
CA HIS A 490 16.86 14.76 -27.51
C HIS A 490 17.64 15.40 -28.69
N ARG A 491 17.53 16.72 -28.87
CA ARG A 491 18.18 17.53 -29.92
C ARG A 491 19.27 18.47 -29.37
N GLY A 492 19.34 18.72 -28.06
CA GLY A 492 20.39 19.53 -27.42
C GLY A 492 19.94 20.29 -26.16
N LEU A 493 20.73 21.29 -25.77
CA LEU A 493 20.48 22.21 -24.65
C LEU A 493 19.45 23.29 -25.04
N SER A 494 18.51 23.58 -24.14
CA SER A 494 17.51 24.64 -24.32
C SER A 494 18.10 26.05 -24.10
N ASN A 495 17.67 27.02 -24.89
CA ASN A 495 18.07 28.42 -24.72
C ASN A 495 17.33 29.07 -23.56
N THR A 496 18.05 29.88 -22.78
CA THR A 496 17.51 30.61 -21.62
C THR A 496 17.19 32.05 -22.01
N SER A 497 15.95 32.49 -21.82
CA SER A 497 15.56 33.90 -21.93
C SER A 497 15.18 34.44 -20.54
N ALA A 498 15.86 35.52 -20.14
CA ALA A 498 15.66 36.19 -18.85
C ALA A 498 15.24 37.65 -19.07
N THR A 499 14.39 38.17 -18.18
CA THR A 499 13.90 39.56 -18.22
C THR A 499 14.75 40.55 -17.40
N ALA A 500 15.88 40.10 -16.82
CA ALA A 500 16.78 40.88 -15.96
C ALA A 500 18.22 40.29 -16.04
N PRO A 501 19.29 40.93 -15.50
CA PRO A 501 20.64 40.39 -15.63
C PRO A 501 20.80 39.12 -14.79
N VAL A 502 20.61 37.98 -15.43
CA VAL A 502 20.75 36.66 -14.86
C VAL A 502 22.13 36.12 -15.21
N ARG A 503 22.87 35.62 -14.22
CA ARG A 503 24.18 35.00 -14.48
C ARG A 503 23.96 33.67 -15.20
N THR A 504 24.61 33.51 -16.34
CA THR A 504 24.61 32.28 -17.12
C THR A 504 26.05 31.90 -17.45
N ASP A 505 26.30 30.62 -17.62
CA ASP A 505 27.52 30.10 -18.21
C ASP A 505 27.17 29.12 -19.35
N TRP A 506 28.19 28.49 -19.94
CA TRP A 506 28.00 27.60 -21.10
C TRP A 506 27.24 28.29 -22.25
N ASN A 507 27.79 29.40 -22.74
CA ASN A 507 27.20 30.19 -23.83
C ASN A 507 25.74 30.63 -23.58
N GLY A 508 25.35 30.85 -22.32
CA GLY A 508 24.01 31.29 -21.95
C GLY A 508 22.99 30.15 -21.77
N GLN A 509 23.43 28.89 -21.85
CA GLN A 509 22.54 27.73 -21.81
C GLN A 509 22.34 27.14 -20.42
N ARG A 510 23.17 27.51 -19.45
CA ARG A 510 23.02 27.10 -18.06
C ARG A 510 22.83 28.32 -17.15
N LEU A 511 21.73 28.30 -16.41
CA LEU A 511 21.31 29.32 -15.46
C LEU A 511 22.05 29.14 -14.14
N LEU A 512 22.71 30.19 -13.64
CA LEU A 512 23.38 30.19 -12.34
C LEU A 512 22.53 30.90 -11.28
N VAL A 513 22.05 30.15 -10.29
CA VAL A 513 21.22 30.64 -9.19
C VAL A 513 22.02 30.57 -7.89
N PRO A 514 22.42 31.70 -7.29
CA PRO A 514 23.04 31.70 -5.96
C PRO A 514 22.02 31.24 -4.91
N LEU A 515 22.46 30.42 -3.95
CA LEU A 515 21.62 29.88 -2.87
C LEU A 515 21.69 30.67 -1.55
N ARG A 516 22.37 31.83 -1.54
CA ARG A 516 22.58 32.66 -0.34
C ARG A 516 21.35 33.47 0.07
#